data_AF-A0A7X7G702-F1
#
_entry.id   AF-A0A7X7G702-F1
#
_cell.length_a   1.000
_cell.length_b   1.000
_cell.length_c   1.000
_cell.angle_alpha   90.00
_cell.angle_beta   90.00
_cell.angle_gamma   90.00
#
_symmetry.space_group_name_H-M   'P 1'
#
loop_
_entity.id
_entity.type
_entity.pdbx_description
1 polymer ?
#
loop_
_entity_poly.entity_id
_entity_poly.type
_entity_poly.pdbx_seq_one_letter_code
_entity_poly.pdbx_strand_id
1 'polypeptide(L)' 'MIIDCGECAVRGDACADCVVTFLTIPMRPVAPGAASGPADPGVDTRVELDAAERGALDVLADSGLVPPLRLRRVV' A
#
# COMPACT_ATOMS: atom_id res chain seq x y z
N MET A 1 4.31 1.41 -28.20
CA MET A 1 3.12 0.61 -27.83
C MET A 1 2.06 1.56 -27.31
N ILE A 2 0.80 1.44 -27.73
CA ILE A 2 -0.30 2.34 -27.35
C ILE A 2 -1.40 1.49 -26.70
N ILE A 3 -1.93 1.95 -25.56
CA ILE A 3 -3.06 1.35 -24.87
C ILE A 3 -4.23 2.34 -24.95
N ASP A 4 -5.37 1.91 -25.49
CA ASP A 4 -6.58 2.72 -25.57
C ASP A 4 -7.57 2.32 -24.47
N CYS A 5 -7.54 3.06 -23.36
CA CYS A 5 -8.50 2.88 -22.27
C CYS A 5 -9.91 3.40 -22.63
N GLY A 6 -10.06 4.12 -23.75
CA GLY A 6 -11.31 4.64 -24.28
C GLY A 6 -12.33 3.55 -24.63
N GLU A 7 -11.84 2.50 -25.29
CA GLU A 7 -12.63 1.38 -25.83
C GLU A 7 -12.54 0.10 -24.99
N CYS A 8 -11.97 0.17 -23.78
CA CYS A 8 -11.82 -1.00 -22.93
C CYS A 8 -13.20 -1.52 -22.46
N ALA A 9 -13.51 -2.78 -22.77
CA ALA A 9 -14.82 -3.40 -22.50
C ALA A 9 -15.19 -3.47 -20.99
N VAL A 10 -14.20 -3.37 -20.11
CA VAL A 10 -14.37 -3.41 -18.64
C VAL A 10 -14.02 -2.07 -17.97
N ARG A 11 -13.96 -0.99 -18.76
CA ARG A 11 -13.66 0.36 -18.26
C ARG A 11 -14.70 0.75 -17.21
N GLY A 12 -14.23 1.24 -16.06
CA GLY A 12 -15.05 1.55 -14.90
C GLY A 12 -15.04 0.40 -13.92
N ASP A 13 -15.59 -0.76 -14.31
CA ASP A 13 -15.83 -1.89 -13.42
C ASP A 13 -14.55 -2.51 -12.84
N ALA A 14 -13.50 -2.64 -13.64
CA ALA A 14 -12.23 -3.24 -13.23
C ALA A 14 -11.07 -2.23 -13.17
N CYS A 15 -11.37 -0.93 -13.31
CA CYS A 15 -10.32 0.09 -13.42
C CYS A 15 -9.49 0.24 -12.13
N ALA A 16 -10.08 -0.02 -10.96
CA ALA A 16 -9.37 0.08 -9.68
C ALA A 16 -8.21 -0.93 -9.56
N ASP A 17 -8.34 -2.09 -10.21
CA ASP A 17 -7.36 -3.20 -10.13
C ASP A 17 -6.55 -3.35 -11.43
N CYS A 18 -6.73 -2.48 -12.43
CA CYS A 18 -6.05 -2.56 -13.72
C CYS A 18 -4.59 -2.09 -13.62
N VAL A 19 -3.64 -2.88 -14.16
CA VAL A 19 -2.20 -2.52 -14.20
C VAL A 19 -1.94 -1.16 -14.85
N VAL A 20 -2.77 -0.73 -15.81
CA VAL A 20 -2.64 0.57 -16.46
C VAL A 20 -2.88 1.72 -15.48
N THR A 21 -3.82 1.56 -14.53
CA THR A 21 -4.07 2.51 -13.44
C THR A 21 -2.82 2.66 -12.57
N PHE A 22 -2.18 1.56 -12.20
CA PHE A 22 -0.93 1.59 -11.42
C PHE A 22 0.25 2.22 -12.17
N LEU A 23 0.31 2.04 -13.50
CA LEU A 23 1.38 2.60 -14.33
C LEU A 23 1.18 4.10 -14.65
N THR A 24 -0.06 4.58 -14.67
CA THR A 24 -0.40 5.93 -15.15
C THR A 24 -0.83 6.90 -14.05
N ILE A 25 -1.33 6.39 -12.92
CA ILE A 25 -1.54 7.19 -11.73
C ILE A 25 -0.22 7.14 -10.94
N PRO A 26 0.54 8.25 -10.86
CA PRO A 26 1.71 8.26 -10.01
C PRO A 26 1.22 7.94 -8.60
N MET A 27 1.84 6.94 -7.96
CA MET A 27 1.69 6.68 -6.54
C MET A 27 1.93 8.00 -5.82
N ARG A 28 0.86 8.72 -5.47
CA ARG A 28 0.98 9.93 -4.67
C ARG A 28 1.56 9.45 -3.36
N PRO A 29 2.75 9.92 -2.94
CA PRO A 29 3.16 9.68 -1.58
C PRO A 29 2.01 10.17 -0.70
N VAL A 30 1.53 9.29 0.19
CA VAL A 30 0.51 9.66 1.18
C VAL A 30 1.01 10.94 1.83
N ALA A 31 0.26 12.03 1.64
CA ALA A 31 0.57 13.27 2.31
C ALA A 31 0.55 12.97 3.81
N PRO A 32 1.48 13.50 4.63
CA PRO A 32 1.40 13.33 6.07
C PRO A 32 0.01 13.75 6.57
N GLY A 33 -0.77 12.79 7.10
CA GLY A 33 -2.15 13.02 7.53
C GLY A 33 -3.25 12.58 6.55
N ALA A 34 -2.93 11.99 5.40
CA ALA A 34 -3.89 11.24 4.60
C ALA A 34 -4.18 9.89 5.26
N ALA A 35 -5.01 9.90 6.30
CA ALA A 35 -5.54 8.69 6.90
C ALA A 35 -6.52 8.01 5.92
N SER A 36 -6.48 6.68 5.89
CA SER A 36 -7.38 5.80 5.16
C SER A 36 -8.84 6.01 5.62
N GLY A 37 -9.59 6.90 4.98
CA GLY A 37 -11.01 7.12 5.30
C GLY A 37 -11.27 7.53 6.76
N PRO A 38 -12.54 7.60 7.20
CA PRO A 38 -12.84 7.77 8.61
C PRO A 38 -12.32 6.55 9.37
N ALA A 39 -11.31 6.76 10.22
CA ALA A 39 -10.86 5.76 11.17
C ALA A 39 -12.06 5.35 12.05
N ASP A 40 -12.35 4.06 12.12
CA ASP A 40 -13.29 3.54 13.10
C ASP A 40 -12.77 3.91 14.51
N PRO A 41 -13.50 4.71 15.31
CA PRO A 41 -13.02 5.19 16.61
C PRO A 41 -12.76 4.08 17.63
N GLY A 42 -13.07 2.82 17.31
CA GLY A 42 -12.79 1.65 18.16
C GLY A 42 -11.56 0.81 17.76
N VAL A 43 -10.90 1.06 16.62
CA VAL A 43 -9.81 0.19 16.14
C VAL A 43 -8.45 0.69 16.62
N ASP A 44 -7.76 -0.11 17.42
CA ASP A 44 -6.34 0.12 17.69
C ASP A 44 -5.55 -0.12 16.40
N THR A 45 -4.91 0.93 15.92
CA THR A 45 -4.09 0.91 14.70
C THR A 45 -2.65 0.48 14.97
N ARG A 46 -2.31 0.17 16.22
CA ARG A 46 -0.99 -0.35 16.61
C ARG A 46 -0.96 -1.86 16.38
N VAL A 47 0.16 -2.30 15.82
CA VAL A 47 0.44 -3.72 15.59
C VAL A 47 1.56 -4.13 16.53
N GLU A 48 1.31 -5.09 17.40
CA GLU A 48 2.35 -5.76 18.18
C GLU A 48 3.07 -6.76 17.28
N LEU A 49 4.40 -6.69 17.28
CA LEU A 49 5.25 -7.58 16.51
C LEU A 49 6.25 -8.22 17.46
N ASP A 50 6.29 -9.55 17.45
CA ASP A 50 7.31 -10.29 18.15
C ASP A 50 8.66 -10.25 17.41
N ALA A 51 9.67 -10.92 17.97
CA ALA A 51 11.01 -10.92 17.40
C ALA A 51 11.10 -11.69 16.07
N ALA A 52 10.34 -12.76 15.91
CA ALA A 52 10.34 -13.58 14.71
C ALA A 52 9.61 -12.86 13.56
N GLU A 53 8.47 -12.25 13.85
CA GLU A 53 7.70 -11.46 12.89
C GLU A 53 8.50 -10.24 12.41
N ARG A 54 9.20 -9.56 13.32
CA ARG A 54 10.10 -8.45 12.96
C ARG A 54 11.23 -8.92 12.03
N GLY A 55 11.86 -10.05 12.35
CA GLY A 55 12.89 -10.63 11.49
C GLY A 55 12.37 -11.02 10.11
N ALA A 56 11.15 -11.55 10.01
CA ALA A 56 10.54 -11.85 8.72
C ALA A 56 10.32 -10.59 7.87
N LEU A 57 9.86 -9.50 8.48
CA LEU A 57 9.68 -8.21 7.79
C LEU A 57 11.02 -7.63 7.30
N ASP A 58 12.10 -7.79 8.08
CA ASP A 58 13.43 -7.37 7.66
C ASP A 58 13.91 -8.14 6.42
N VAL A 59 13.71 -9.47 6.38
CA VAL A 59 14.04 -10.30 5.19
C VAL A 59 13.26 -9.86 3.95
N LEU A 60 11.98 -9.54 4.10
CA LEU A 60 11.16 -9.03 3.00
C LEU A 60 11.64 -7.66 2.52
N ALA A 61 12.12 -6.81 3.44
CA ALA A 61 12.64 -5.50 3.10
C ALA A 61 13.99 -5.60 2.37
N ASP A 62 14.90 -6.44 2.87
CA ASP A 62 16.22 -6.67 2.27
C ASP A 62 16.14 -7.29 0.87
N SER A 63 15.11 -8.09 0.62
CA SER A 63 14.81 -8.65 -0.71
C SER A 63 14.06 -7.69 -1.64
N GLY A 64 13.68 -6.50 -1.15
CA GLY A 64 12.96 -5.49 -1.93
C GLY A 64 11.48 -5.81 -2.17
N LEU A 65 10.93 -6.79 -1.45
CA LEU A 65 9.51 -7.17 -1.54
C LEU A 65 8.61 -6.20 -0.76
N VAL A 66 9.14 -5.53 0.26
CA VAL A 66 8.47 -4.43 0.97
C VAL A 66 9.44 -3.27 1.20
N PRO A 67 8.95 -2.02 1.37
CA PRO A 67 9.79 -0.92 1.80
C PRO A 67 10.31 -1.12 3.24
N PRO A 68 11.51 -0.62 3.59
CA PRO A 68 12.04 -0.69 4.96
C PRO A 68 11.11 0.00 5.97
N LEU A 69 10.68 -0.73 7.00
CA LEU A 69 9.73 -0.23 7.98
C LEU A 69 10.42 0.65 9.04
N ARG A 70 9.84 1.82 9.30
CA ARG A 70 10.31 2.75 10.35
C ARG A 70 9.63 2.43 11.68
N LEU A 71 10.00 1.32 12.30
CA LEU A 71 9.38 0.82 13.53
C LEU A 71 9.71 1.73 14.72
N ARG A 72 8.68 2.10 15.50
CA ARG A 72 8.84 2.81 16.79
C ARG A 72 8.51 1.86 17.93
N ARG A 73 9.44 1.71 18.88
CA ARG A 73 9.21 0.92 20.09
C ARG A 73 8.32 1.71 21.04
N VAL A 74 7.21 1.11 21.43
CA VAL A 74 6.41 1.59 22.56
C VAL A 74 7.01 0.95 23.80
N VAL A 75 7.42 1.78 24.76
CA VAL A 75 7.99 1.38 26.05
C VAL A 75 6.94 1.53 27.13
#